data_AF-A0A924RF59-F1
#
_entry.id   AF-A0A924RF59-F1
#
_cell.length_a   1.000
_cell.length_b   1.000
_cell.length_c   1.000
_cell.angle_alpha   90.00
_cell.angle_beta   90.00
_cell.angle_gamma   90.00
#
_symmetry.space_group_name_H-M   'P 1'
#
loop_
_entity.id
_entity.type
_entity.pdbx_description
1 polymer ?
#
loop_
_entity_poly.entity_id
_entity_poly.type
_entity_poly.pdbx_seq_one_letter_code
_entity_poly.pdbx_strand_id
1 'polypeptide(L)'
;IHRRHHHDEITFGLVYGFSENFVLPLSHDEVVHGKGSLLTKMSGGDWQKFANLRAYYGMMWGYPAKKLLFMGQEFAQRREWSEERALDWDLRSAPMHEGVRNLVRDLNRLYAAKPALHARDCEAEGFEWLIADDRQNSVFAWARKAPGANPVAVVCNMTPALHDHYRLPLPNDGVWREIFNSDAQVYGGSGQGNHGTIAAGDGAAHVILPPLATIIFEYEA
;
A
#
# COMPACT_ATOMS: atom_id res chain seq x y z
N ILE A 1 -8.71 15.48 -1.82
CA ILE A 1 -9.96 16.29 -1.89
C ILE A 1 -11.11 15.47 -2.49
N HIS A 2 -11.03 14.98 -3.73
CA HIS A 2 -12.17 14.29 -4.36
C HIS A 2 -12.32 12.80 -4.02
N ARG A 3 -11.29 12.12 -3.49
CA ARG A 3 -11.31 10.68 -3.17
C ARG A 3 -12.47 10.25 -2.27
N ARG A 4 -12.94 11.11 -1.36
CA ARG A 4 -14.12 10.85 -0.52
C ARG A 4 -15.40 10.51 -1.31
N HIS A 5 -15.53 11.04 -2.53
CA HIS A 5 -16.68 10.79 -3.41
C HIS A 5 -16.57 9.47 -4.17
N HIS A 6 -15.37 8.86 -4.18
CA HIS A 6 -15.03 7.64 -4.91
C HIS A 6 -14.54 6.54 -3.95
N HIS A 7 -14.82 6.67 -2.65
CA HIS A 7 -14.32 5.75 -1.63
C HIS A 7 -14.74 4.30 -1.88
N ASP A 8 -15.95 4.12 -2.39
CA ASP A 8 -16.48 2.79 -2.73
C ASP A 8 -15.76 2.13 -3.90
N GLU A 9 -15.13 2.89 -4.79
CA GLU A 9 -14.39 2.29 -5.91
C GLU A 9 -13.22 1.43 -5.42
N ILE A 10 -12.65 1.75 -4.25
CA ILE A 10 -11.57 0.97 -3.62
C ILE A 10 -12.12 -0.25 -2.86
N THR A 11 -13.26 -0.10 -2.18
CA THR A 11 -13.84 -1.20 -1.38
C THR A 11 -14.62 -2.20 -2.23
N PHE A 12 -15.15 -1.79 -3.38
CA PHE A 12 -16.02 -2.59 -4.24
C PHE A 12 -15.36 -3.87 -4.73
N GLY A 13 -14.05 -3.87 -4.99
CA GLY A 13 -13.32 -5.07 -5.45
C GLY A 13 -13.46 -6.27 -4.52
N LEU A 14 -13.58 -6.05 -3.21
CA LEU A 14 -13.71 -7.13 -2.22
C LEU A 14 -15.13 -7.68 -2.07
N VAL A 15 -16.14 -7.05 -2.68
CA VAL A 15 -17.52 -7.59 -2.72
C VAL A 15 -17.56 -8.95 -3.43
N TYR A 16 -16.71 -9.12 -4.44
CA TYR A 16 -16.56 -10.37 -5.20
C TYR A 16 -15.11 -10.89 -5.18
N GLY A 17 -14.22 -10.29 -4.39
CA GLY A 17 -12.77 -10.59 -4.40
C GLY A 17 -12.39 -12.03 -4.06
N PHE A 18 -13.33 -12.83 -3.56
CA PHE A 18 -13.16 -14.25 -3.22
C PHE A 18 -14.02 -15.19 -4.08
N SER A 19 -14.68 -14.69 -5.12
CA SER A 19 -15.43 -15.55 -6.05
C SER A 19 -14.52 -16.25 -7.06
N GLU A 20 -13.31 -15.76 -7.25
CA GLU A 20 -12.32 -16.25 -8.21
C GLU A 20 -10.90 -16.14 -7.62
N ASN A 21 -9.96 -16.86 -8.22
CA ASN A 21 -8.55 -16.75 -7.89
C ASN A 21 -7.91 -15.57 -8.67
N PHE A 22 -8.13 -14.35 -8.19
CA PHE A 22 -7.67 -13.15 -8.87
C PHE A 22 -6.14 -12.94 -8.83
N VAL A 23 -5.67 -12.24 -9.84
CA VAL A 23 -4.40 -11.51 -9.85
C VAL A 23 -4.76 -10.02 -9.93
N LEU A 24 -3.98 -9.14 -9.31
CA LEU A 24 -4.06 -7.69 -9.44
C LEU A 24 -3.02 -7.25 -10.48
N PRO A 25 -3.40 -7.04 -11.76
CA PRO A 25 -2.44 -6.68 -12.80
C PRO A 25 -2.32 -5.17 -12.97
N LEU A 26 -1.08 -4.70 -12.96
CA LEU A 26 -0.69 -3.44 -13.58
C LEU A 26 0.21 -3.80 -14.77
N SER A 27 -0.42 -4.21 -15.86
CA SER A 27 0.26 -4.72 -17.05
C SER A 27 0.81 -3.61 -17.94
N HIS A 28 1.45 -4.02 -19.05
CA HIS A 28 1.96 -3.14 -20.10
C HIS A 28 0.85 -2.28 -20.73
N ASP A 29 -0.34 -2.83 -20.92
CA ASP A 29 -1.50 -2.14 -21.51
C ASP A 29 -1.89 -0.89 -20.72
N GLU A 30 -1.56 -0.82 -19.43
CA GLU A 30 -1.94 0.29 -18.57
C GLU A 30 -0.99 1.49 -18.66
N VAL A 31 0.11 1.40 -19.41
CA VAL A 31 1.16 2.44 -19.45
C VAL A 31 1.60 2.80 -20.88
N VAL A 32 0.66 2.70 -21.83
CA VAL A 32 0.82 2.99 -23.26
C VAL A 32 -0.37 3.80 -23.80
N HIS A 33 -0.28 4.21 -25.06
CA HIS A 33 -1.38 4.78 -25.85
C HIS A 33 -2.05 6.01 -25.22
N GLY A 34 -1.26 6.89 -24.59
CA GLY A 34 -1.77 8.12 -23.96
C GLY A 34 -2.36 7.93 -22.56
N LYS A 35 -2.33 6.70 -22.00
CA LYS A 35 -2.78 6.43 -20.64
C LYS A 35 -1.83 6.99 -19.57
N GLY A 36 -0.60 7.33 -19.94
CA GLY A 36 0.46 7.76 -19.05
C GLY A 36 1.09 6.60 -18.24
N SER A 37 2.30 6.84 -17.73
CA SER A 37 2.91 5.96 -16.72
C SER A 37 2.15 6.05 -15.39
N LEU A 38 2.30 5.04 -14.52
CA LEU A 38 1.66 5.05 -13.20
C LEU A 38 2.02 6.29 -12.38
N LEU A 39 3.26 6.77 -12.44
CA LEU A 39 3.66 7.99 -11.75
C LEU A 39 2.92 9.23 -12.28
N THR A 40 2.73 9.32 -13.60
CA THR A 40 2.05 10.47 -14.21
C THR A 40 0.53 10.49 -13.96
N LYS A 41 -0.08 9.33 -13.69
CA LYS A 41 -1.47 9.20 -13.26
C LYS A 41 -1.71 9.73 -11.84
N MET A 42 -0.67 9.87 -11.02
CA MET A 42 -0.79 10.38 -9.65
C MET A 42 -0.99 11.90 -9.64
N SER A 43 -1.82 12.39 -8.71
CA SER A 43 -2.15 13.81 -8.57
C SER A 43 -1.21 14.54 -7.61
N GLY A 44 -1.15 15.87 -7.75
CA GLY A 44 -0.33 16.75 -6.93
C GLY A 44 1.04 17.09 -7.52
N GLY A 45 1.86 17.75 -6.72
CA GLY A 45 3.26 18.07 -7.07
C GLY A 45 4.14 16.82 -7.13
N ASP A 46 5.38 16.96 -7.62
CA ASP A 46 6.25 15.81 -7.91
C ASP A 46 6.42 14.88 -6.70
N TRP A 47 6.69 15.42 -5.51
CA TRP A 47 6.79 14.63 -4.28
C TRP A 47 5.49 13.86 -3.97
N GLN A 48 4.33 14.51 -4.13
CA GLN A 48 3.03 13.87 -3.90
C GLN A 48 2.76 12.77 -4.91
N LYS A 49 3.22 12.89 -6.17
CA LYS A 49 3.09 11.83 -7.16
C LYS A 49 3.83 10.55 -6.73
N PHE A 50 5.05 10.70 -6.24
CA PHE A 50 5.78 9.57 -5.67
C PHE A 50 5.11 9.02 -4.40
N ALA A 51 4.68 9.87 -3.47
CA ALA A 51 4.00 9.43 -2.26
C ALA A 51 2.72 8.62 -2.58
N ASN A 52 1.89 9.12 -3.51
CA ASN A 52 0.73 8.38 -4.01
C ASN A 52 1.09 7.01 -4.60
N LEU A 53 2.13 6.95 -5.43
CA LEU A 53 2.56 5.68 -6.04
C LEU A 53 3.03 4.68 -4.99
N ARG A 54 3.82 5.14 -4.01
CA ARG A 54 4.29 4.31 -2.89
C ARG A 54 3.13 3.80 -2.01
N ALA A 55 2.18 4.67 -1.68
CA ALA A 55 0.97 4.28 -0.96
C ALA A 55 0.15 3.25 -1.74
N TYR A 56 -0.04 3.49 -3.04
CA TYR A 56 -0.77 2.54 -3.89
C TYR A 56 -0.09 1.17 -3.96
N TYR A 57 1.24 1.10 -4.06
CA TYR A 57 1.95 -0.17 -4.00
C TYR A 57 1.85 -0.85 -2.63
N GLY A 58 1.99 -0.10 -1.53
CA GLY A 58 1.75 -0.65 -0.20
C GLY A 58 0.34 -1.24 -0.05
N MET A 59 -0.67 -0.50 -0.52
CA MET A 59 -2.06 -0.94 -0.57
C MET A 59 -2.21 -2.23 -1.40
N MET A 60 -1.69 -2.25 -2.63
CA MET A 60 -1.78 -3.38 -3.56
C MET A 60 -1.13 -4.65 -3.00
N TRP A 61 0.04 -4.53 -2.35
CA TRP A 61 0.72 -5.68 -1.72
C TRP A 61 -0.02 -6.19 -0.48
N GLY A 62 -0.66 -5.29 0.27
CA GLY A 62 -1.48 -5.65 1.44
C GLY A 62 -2.87 -6.19 1.11
N TYR A 63 -3.42 -5.86 -0.06
CA TYR A 63 -4.73 -6.32 -0.52
C TYR A 63 -4.71 -7.84 -0.81
N PRO A 64 -5.84 -8.57 -0.74
CA PRO A 64 -5.92 -9.97 -1.22
C PRO A 64 -5.57 -10.09 -2.73
N ALA A 65 -5.43 -11.32 -3.24
CA ALA A 65 -5.02 -11.68 -4.61
C ALA A 65 -3.50 -11.57 -4.92
N LYS A 66 -3.04 -12.24 -5.99
CA LYS A 66 -1.61 -12.23 -6.41
C LYS A 66 -1.25 -10.92 -7.13
N LYS A 67 0.05 -10.62 -7.25
CA LYS A 67 0.53 -9.30 -7.73
C LYS A 67 1.23 -9.42 -9.09
N LEU A 68 0.93 -8.51 -10.00
CA LEU A 68 1.66 -8.35 -11.26
C LEU A 68 1.97 -6.86 -11.50
N LEU A 69 3.24 -6.56 -11.72
CA LEU A 69 3.75 -5.22 -12.00
C LEU A 69 4.64 -5.27 -13.24
N PHE A 70 4.35 -4.43 -14.24
CA PHE A 70 5.11 -4.41 -15.50
C PHE A 70 6.44 -3.65 -15.36
N MET A 71 7.44 -4.03 -16.16
CA MET A 71 8.78 -3.45 -16.12
C MET A 71 8.76 -1.92 -16.31
N GLY A 72 9.66 -1.22 -15.63
CA GLY A 72 9.73 0.24 -15.59
C GLY A 72 8.87 0.85 -14.48
N GLN A 73 7.78 0.18 -14.07
CA GLN A 73 6.92 0.68 -13.00
C GLN A 73 7.59 0.56 -11.63
N GLU A 74 8.49 -0.41 -11.42
CA GLU A 74 9.17 -0.66 -10.16
C GLU A 74 10.15 0.44 -9.75
N PHE A 75 10.60 1.28 -10.67
CA PHE A 75 11.40 2.48 -10.39
C PHE A 75 10.71 3.77 -10.84
N ALA A 76 9.38 3.71 -11.02
CA ALA A 76 8.54 4.84 -11.39
C ALA A 76 8.99 5.56 -12.67
N GLN A 77 9.15 4.81 -13.77
CA GLN A 77 9.44 5.40 -15.07
C GLN A 77 8.42 6.51 -15.39
N ARG A 78 8.91 7.66 -15.84
CA ARG A 78 8.07 8.85 -16.09
C ARG A 78 7.33 8.73 -17.42
N ARG A 79 8.03 8.34 -18.48
CA ARG A 79 7.45 8.23 -19.81
C ARG A 79 6.64 6.94 -19.93
N GLU A 80 5.67 6.96 -20.83
CA GLU A 80 4.99 5.72 -21.27
C GLU A 80 6.01 4.71 -21.79
N TRP A 81 5.66 3.43 -21.62
CA TRP A 81 6.44 2.36 -22.20
C TRP A 81 6.41 2.45 -23.74
N SER A 82 7.49 2.02 -24.35
CA SER A 82 7.63 1.87 -25.80
C SER A 82 8.59 0.75 -26.06
N GLU A 83 8.20 -0.18 -26.92
CA GLU A 83 8.97 -1.32 -27.37
C GLU A 83 10.17 -0.93 -28.25
N GLU A 84 10.12 0.24 -28.87
CA GLU A 84 11.16 0.76 -29.77
C GLU A 84 12.39 1.31 -29.04
N ARG A 85 12.31 1.48 -27.71
CA ARG A 85 13.37 2.08 -26.89
C ARG A 85 13.58 1.32 -25.59
N ALA A 86 14.78 1.44 -25.04
CA ALA A 86 15.06 0.92 -23.71
C ALA A 86 14.23 1.64 -22.64
N LEU A 87 14.04 0.98 -21.49
CA LEU A 87 13.53 1.64 -20.30
C LEU A 87 14.46 2.80 -19.90
N ASP A 88 13.90 3.80 -19.23
CA ASP A 88 14.61 5.01 -18.80
C ASP A 88 15.49 4.71 -17.57
N TRP A 89 16.52 3.86 -17.75
CA TRP A 89 17.37 3.32 -16.67
C TRP A 89 18.19 4.39 -15.93
N ASP A 90 18.46 5.51 -16.57
CA ASP A 90 19.14 6.67 -16.00
C ASP A 90 18.38 7.24 -14.79
N LEU A 91 17.05 7.07 -14.74
CA LEU A 91 16.23 7.49 -13.60
C LEU A 91 16.68 6.84 -12.28
N ARG A 92 17.36 5.68 -12.31
CA ARG A 92 17.85 5.02 -11.10
C ARG A 92 18.91 5.80 -10.34
N SER A 93 19.57 6.79 -10.95
CA SER A 93 20.48 7.67 -10.22
C SER A 93 19.75 8.75 -9.42
N ALA A 94 18.46 8.98 -9.67
CA ALA A 94 17.66 9.95 -8.94
C ALA A 94 17.05 9.35 -7.65
N PRO A 95 17.21 10.00 -6.48
CA PRO A 95 16.84 9.41 -5.18
C PRO A 95 15.38 8.95 -5.08
N MET A 96 14.43 9.68 -5.65
CA MET A 96 12.99 9.32 -5.57
C MET A 96 12.66 8.05 -6.35
N HIS A 97 13.32 7.83 -7.49
CA HIS A 97 13.14 6.64 -8.33
C HIS A 97 13.75 5.40 -7.68
N GLU A 98 14.98 5.53 -7.14
CA GLU A 98 15.59 4.44 -6.37
C GLU A 98 14.82 4.17 -5.06
N GLY A 99 14.18 5.19 -4.47
CA GLY A 99 13.26 5.05 -3.34
C GLY A 99 12.06 4.15 -3.66
N VAL A 100 11.42 4.32 -4.81
CA VAL A 100 10.33 3.42 -5.27
C VAL A 100 10.85 2.01 -5.52
N ARG A 101 12.04 1.87 -6.13
CA ARG A 101 12.67 0.56 -6.35
C ARG A 101 12.96 -0.17 -5.05
N ASN A 102 13.50 0.54 -4.05
CA ASN A 102 13.72 0.01 -2.71
C ASN A 102 12.40 -0.41 -2.05
N LEU A 103 11.34 0.39 -2.20
CA LEU A 103 10.02 0.05 -1.71
C LEU A 103 9.48 -1.24 -2.33
N VAL A 104 9.57 -1.40 -3.65
CA VAL A 104 9.11 -2.64 -4.32
C VAL A 104 9.94 -3.85 -3.89
N ARG A 105 11.27 -3.69 -3.75
CA ARG A 105 12.15 -4.73 -3.22
C ARG A 105 11.71 -5.18 -1.82
N ASP A 106 11.47 -4.23 -0.93
CA ASP A 106 11.19 -4.53 0.48
C ASP A 106 9.75 -5.00 0.67
N LEU A 107 8.79 -4.52 -0.14
CA LEU A 107 7.44 -5.10 -0.23
C LEU A 107 7.46 -6.55 -0.70
N ASN A 108 8.28 -6.89 -1.72
CA ASN A 108 8.41 -8.28 -2.19
C ASN A 108 9.01 -9.19 -1.11
N ARG A 109 10.02 -8.71 -0.37
CA ARG A 109 10.59 -9.46 0.77
C ARG A 109 9.56 -9.66 1.86
N LEU A 110 8.81 -8.61 2.21
CA LEU A 110 7.78 -8.69 3.23
C LEU A 110 6.67 -9.67 2.83
N TYR A 111 6.18 -9.57 1.59
CA TYR A 111 5.15 -10.46 1.06
C TYR A 111 5.60 -11.91 1.07
N ALA A 112 6.85 -12.21 0.68
CA ALA A 112 7.37 -13.57 0.73
C ALA A 112 7.59 -14.10 2.17
N ALA A 113 7.92 -13.22 3.11
CA ALA A 113 8.23 -13.60 4.49
C ALA A 113 7.00 -13.76 5.39
N LYS A 114 5.85 -13.18 5.02
CA LYS A 114 4.66 -13.11 5.87
C LYS A 114 3.49 -13.90 5.27
N PRO A 115 3.25 -15.15 5.73
CA PRO A 115 2.15 -15.97 5.22
C PRO A 115 0.77 -15.30 5.27
N ALA A 116 0.53 -14.45 6.27
CA ALA A 116 -0.69 -13.66 6.39
C ALA A 116 -1.02 -12.85 5.12
N LEU A 117 -0.01 -12.37 4.39
CA LEU A 117 -0.21 -11.54 3.19
C LEU A 117 -0.56 -12.34 1.92
N HIS A 118 -0.40 -13.67 1.91
CA HIS A 118 -0.50 -14.44 0.66
C HIS A 118 -1.10 -15.84 0.76
N ALA A 119 -1.09 -16.49 1.93
CA ALA A 119 -1.48 -17.89 2.07
C ALA A 119 -2.98 -18.11 1.83
N ARG A 120 -3.79 -17.09 2.16
CA ARG A 120 -5.26 -17.12 2.08
C ARG A 120 -5.82 -16.07 1.13
N ASP A 121 -5.10 -15.75 0.05
CA ASP A 121 -5.52 -14.71 -0.91
C ASP A 121 -6.90 -14.98 -1.54
N CYS A 122 -7.32 -16.26 -1.59
CA CYS A 122 -8.55 -16.72 -2.22
C CYS A 122 -9.61 -17.18 -1.21
N GLU A 123 -9.40 -16.92 0.08
CA GLU A 123 -10.30 -17.35 1.17
C GLU A 123 -10.73 -16.11 1.96
N ALA A 124 -12.03 -15.91 2.12
CA ALA A 124 -12.57 -14.70 2.76
C ALA A 124 -12.07 -14.54 4.21
N GLU A 125 -11.85 -15.64 4.93
CA GLU A 125 -11.38 -15.62 6.31
C GLU A 125 -9.89 -15.24 6.43
N GLY A 126 -9.18 -15.08 5.31
CA GLY A 126 -7.84 -14.48 5.25
C GLY A 126 -7.85 -12.95 5.33
N PHE A 127 -9.03 -12.32 5.36
CA PHE A 127 -9.22 -10.88 5.30
C PHE A 127 -10.31 -10.42 6.28
N GLU A 128 -10.13 -9.23 6.88
CA GLU A 128 -11.15 -8.59 7.70
C GLU A 128 -11.04 -7.07 7.56
N TRP A 129 -12.13 -6.39 7.20
CA TRP A 129 -12.17 -4.92 7.24
C TRP A 129 -12.08 -4.43 8.69
N LEU A 130 -11.15 -3.51 8.96
CA LEU A 130 -11.06 -2.77 10.22
C LEU A 130 -11.71 -1.39 10.07
N ILE A 131 -11.47 -0.75 8.92
CA ILE A 131 -12.09 0.52 8.50
C ILE A 131 -12.39 0.42 7.01
N ALA A 132 -13.67 0.36 6.66
CA ALA A 132 -14.14 0.34 5.27
C ALA A 132 -14.87 1.62 4.85
N ASP A 133 -15.27 2.47 5.81
CA ASP A 133 -16.27 3.52 5.62
C ASP A 133 -15.80 4.94 6.01
N ASP A 134 -14.52 5.13 6.33
CA ASP A 134 -13.94 6.47 6.60
C ASP A 134 -13.69 7.28 5.31
N ARG A 135 -14.80 7.60 4.63
CA ARG A 135 -14.83 8.38 3.38
C ARG A 135 -14.21 9.74 3.55
N GLN A 136 -14.50 10.40 4.68
CA GLN A 136 -14.13 11.78 4.91
C GLN A 136 -12.61 11.95 4.96
N ASN A 137 -11.90 11.00 5.57
CA ASN A 137 -10.44 11.00 5.60
C ASN A 137 -9.82 10.18 4.45
N SER A 138 -10.62 9.41 3.69
CA SER A 138 -10.15 8.43 2.70
C SER A 138 -9.10 7.49 3.30
N VAL A 139 -9.41 7.00 4.51
CA VAL A 139 -8.62 6.01 5.24
C VAL A 139 -9.25 4.64 5.06
N PHE A 140 -8.41 3.65 4.80
CA PHE A 140 -8.79 2.25 4.67
C PHE A 140 -7.91 1.42 5.59
N ALA A 141 -8.51 0.48 6.31
CA ALA A 141 -7.74 -0.44 7.13
C ALA A 141 -8.34 -1.84 7.10
N TRP A 142 -7.49 -2.86 7.04
CA TRP A 142 -7.90 -4.26 7.11
C TRP A 142 -6.84 -5.13 7.75
N ALA A 143 -7.27 -6.25 8.32
CA ALA A 143 -6.39 -7.31 8.77
C ALA A 143 -6.23 -8.39 7.69
N ARG A 144 -5.04 -8.98 7.64
CA ARG A 144 -4.73 -10.19 6.86
C ARG A 144 -4.29 -11.30 7.80
N LYS A 145 -4.77 -12.52 7.58
CA LYS A 145 -4.63 -13.65 8.51
C LYS A 145 -4.29 -14.95 7.79
N ALA A 146 -3.51 -15.80 8.43
CA ALA A 146 -3.27 -17.17 7.99
C ALA A 146 -3.04 -18.09 9.20
N PRO A 147 -3.44 -19.38 9.13
CA PRO A 147 -3.13 -20.36 10.16
C PRO A 147 -1.63 -20.40 10.50
N GLY A 148 -1.30 -20.33 11.79
CA GLY A 148 0.08 -20.41 12.28
C GLY A 148 0.94 -19.17 11.97
N ALA A 149 0.37 -18.07 11.49
CA ALA A 149 1.07 -16.81 11.24
C ALA A 149 0.48 -15.68 12.08
N ASN A 150 1.32 -14.74 12.48
CA ASN A 150 0.86 -13.52 13.15
C ASN A 150 -0.02 -12.70 12.19
N PRO A 151 -1.15 -12.16 12.66
CA PRO A 151 -1.97 -11.28 11.85
C PRO A 151 -1.22 -9.99 11.52
N VAL A 152 -1.50 -9.44 10.34
CA VAL A 152 -0.99 -8.13 9.94
C VAL A 152 -2.13 -7.18 9.66
N ALA A 153 -1.99 -5.91 10.09
CA ALA A 153 -2.93 -4.85 9.82
C ALA A 153 -2.34 -3.92 8.77
N VAL A 154 -3.06 -3.69 7.68
CA VAL A 154 -2.68 -2.76 6.61
C VAL A 154 -3.55 -1.52 6.75
N VAL A 155 -2.92 -0.34 6.77
CA VAL A 155 -3.61 0.94 6.95
C VAL A 155 -3.14 1.91 5.89
N CYS A 156 -4.08 2.49 5.15
CA CYS A 156 -3.79 3.39 4.04
C CYS A 156 -4.43 4.75 4.30
N ASN A 157 -3.63 5.81 4.36
CA ASN A 157 -4.10 7.18 4.30
C ASN A 157 -3.95 7.70 2.86
N MET A 158 -5.07 7.84 2.16
CA MET A 158 -5.09 8.25 0.76
C MET A 158 -5.29 9.76 0.58
N THR A 159 -4.90 10.59 1.56
CA THR A 159 -4.90 12.05 1.43
C THR A 159 -3.57 12.64 1.89
N PRO A 160 -3.23 13.87 1.48
CA PRO A 160 -2.01 14.54 1.96
C PRO A 160 -2.15 15.09 3.40
N ALA A 161 -3.26 14.83 4.09
CA ALA A 161 -3.42 15.24 5.48
C ALA A 161 -2.67 14.26 6.39
N LEU A 162 -1.91 14.79 7.34
CA LEU A 162 -1.35 14.00 8.44
C LEU A 162 -2.45 13.77 9.49
N HIS A 163 -2.55 12.55 10.00
CA HIS A 163 -3.31 12.27 11.22
C HIS A 163 -2.31 11.90 12.31
N ASP A 164 -2.22 12.71 13.37
CA ASP A 164 -1.25 12.53 14.46
C ASP A 164 -1.78 11.69 15.64
N HIS A 165 -3.10 11.49 15.70
CA HIS A 165 -3.75 10.74 16.78
C HIS A 165 -4.95 9.93 16.30
N TYR A 166 -4.78 9.19 15.21
CA TYR A 166 -5.85 8.41 14.58
C TYR A 166 -6.16 7.16 15.40
N ARG A 167 -7.42 6.92 15.76
CA ARG A 167 -7.84 5.70 16.44
C ARG A 167 -8.03 4.56 15.43
N LEU A 168 -7.10 3.63 15.41
CA LEU A 168 -7.10 2.45 14.53
C LEU A 168 -7.69 1.24 15.28
N PRO A 169 -8.84 0.68 14.87
CA PRO A 169 -9.33 -0.60 15.37
C PRO A 169 -8.36 -1.73 15.03
N LEU A 170 -8.10 -2.62 15.97
CA LEU A 170 -7.20 -3.77 15.80
C LEU A 170 -7.85 -5.03 16.40
N PRO A 171 -7.65 -6.21 15.77
CA PRO A 171 -8.32 -7.45 16.21
C PRO A 171 -7.73 -8.03 17.50
N ASN A 172 -6.53 -7.61 17.90
CA ASN A 172 -5.81 -8.11 19.07
C ASN A 172 -5.26 -6.94 19.88
N ASP A 173 -5.50 -6.96 21.20
CA ASP A 173 -4.80 -6.11 22.15
C ASP A 173 -3.36 -6.58 22.32
N GLY A 174 -2.45 -5.67 22.65
CA GLY A 174 -1.02 -5.94 22.79
C GLY A 174 -0.15 -5.13 21.83
N VAL A 175 1.09 -5.58 21.63
CA VAL A 175 2.08 -4.86 20.83
C VAL A 175 1.93 -5.22 19.35
N TRP A 176 1.95 -4.20 18.51
CA TRP A 176 1.98 -4.32 17.07
C TRP A 176 3.21 -3.61 16.52
N ARG A 177 4.05 -4.32 15.79
CA ARG A 177 5.27 -3.78 15.20
C ARG A 177 5.00 -3.16 13.84
N GLU A 178 5.47 -1.94 13.61
CA GLU A 178 5.51 -1.30 12.30
C GLU A 178 6.56 -2.01 11.42
N ILE A 179 6.10 -2.93 10.57
CA ILE A 179 6.95 -3.75 9.70
C ILE A 179 7.17 -3.12 8.32
N PHE A 180 6.34 -2.15 7.94
CA PHE A 180 6.50 -1.36 6.72
C PHE A 180 5.81 -0.01 6.82
N ASN A 181 6.44 1.02 6.27
CA ASN A 181 5.88 2.37 6.17
C ASN A 181 6.35 3.01 4.87
N SER A 182 5.42 3.27 3.94
CA SER A 182 5.74 3.81 2.62
C SER A 182 6.21 5.27 2.65
N ASP A 183 6.06 5.96 3.78
CA ASP A 183 6.58 7.32 4.01
C ASP A 183 7.96 7.34 4.69
N ALA A 184 8.59 6.19 4.91
CA ALA A 184 9.95 6.14 5.42
C ALA A 184 10.93 6.89 4.48
N GLN A 185 11.92 7.56 5.05
CA GLN A 185 12.90 8.37 4.30
C GLN A 185 13.70 7.55 3.28
N VAL A 186 13.94 6.26 3.57
CA VAL A 186 14.62 5.32 2.64
C VAL A 186 13.87 5.12 1.32
N TYR A 187 12.57 5.45 1.28
CA TYR A 187 11.73 5.41 0.08
C TYR A 187 11.45 6.82 -0.51
N GLY A 188 12.05 7.87 0.07
CA GLY A 188 11.80 9.26 -0.31
C GLY A 188 10.51 9.84 0.27
N GLY A 189 10.03 9.30 1.39
CA GLY A 189 8.94 9.90 2.17
C GLY A 189 9.43 10.93 3.19
N SER A 190 8.49 11.49 3.96
CA SER A 190 8.77 12.54 4.95
C SER A 190 9.38 12.00 6.25
N GLY A 191 9.22 10.70 6.52
CA GLY A 191 9.72 10.02 7.71
C GLY A 191 8.76 10.03 8.90
N GLN A 192 7.49 10.41 8.69
CA GLN A 192 6.47 10.30 9.73
C GLN A 192 6.09 8.82 9.94
N GLY A 193 5.75 8.45 11.17
CA GLY A 193 5.40 7.07 11.51
C GLY A 193 5.29 6.87 13.01
N ASN A 194 5.26 5.60 13.44
CA ASN A 194 4.94 5.23 14.83
C ASN A 194 6.17 4.78 15.63
N HIS A 195 7.37 5.15 15.17
CA HIS A 195 8.63 4.85 15.85
C HIS A 195 8.87 3.36 16.17
N GLY A 196 8.30 2.46 15.36
CA GLY A 196 8.59 1.03 15.36
C GLY A 196 7.51 0.13 15.96
N THR A 197 6.75 0.58 16.97
CA THR A 197 5.69 -0.23 17.60
C THR A 197 4.54 0.65 18.09
N ILE A 198 3.32 0.11 18.03
CA ILE A 198 2.12 0.66 18.66
C ILE A 198 1.57 -0.34 19.68
N ALA A 199 0.84 0.15 20.67
CA ALA A 199 0.17 -0.70 21.65
C ALA A 199 -1.35 -0.57 21.47
N ALA A 200 -2.01 -1.70 21.24
CA ALA A 200 -3.45 -1.81 21.19
C ALA A 200 -4.01 -2.15 22.58
N GLY A 201 -5.08 -1.47 22.96
CA GLY A 201 -5.88 -1.77 24.15
C GLY A 201 -7.34 -1.41 23.89
N ASP A 202 -8.26 -2.19 24.47
CA ASP A 202 -9.70 -2.03 24.24
C ASP A 202 -10.07 -2.09 22.75
N GLY A 203 -9.39 -2.97 22.00
CA GLY A 203 -9.62 -3.24 20.58
C GLY A 203 -9.13 -2.15 19.62
N ALA A 204 -8.26 -1.23 20.06
CA ALA A 204 -7.71 -0.19 19.19
C ALA A 204 -6.34 0.33 19.65
N ALA A 205 -5.63 1.00 18.75
CA ALA A 205 -4.43 1.78 19.05
C ALA A 205 -4.58 3.22 18.52
N HIS A 206 -3.91 4.17 19.16
CA HIS A 206 -3.73 5.50 18.59
C HIS A 206 -2.44 5.55 17.77
N VAL A 207 -2.54 5.99 16.53
CA VAL A 207 -1.45 5.93 15.55
C VAL A 207 -1.29 7.25 14.80
N ILE A 208 -0.06 7.48 14.33
CA ILE A 208 0.25 8.48 13.33
C ILE A 208 0.04 7.85 11.95
N LEU A 209 -0.79 8.47 11.11
CA LEU A 209 -0.96 8.13 9.70
C LEU A 209 -0.28 9.19 8.83
N PRO A 210 0.89 8.88 8.24
CA PRO A 210 1.60 9.79 7.35
C PRO A 210 0.76 10.18 6.13
N PRO A 211 1.03 11.35 5.52
CA PRO A 211 0.30 11.81 4.35
C PRO A 211 0.60 10.91 3.14
N LEU A 212 -0.44 10.49 2.42
CA LEU A 212 -0.32 9.67 1.21
C LEU A 212 0.57 8.44 1.45
N ALA A 213 0.20 7.61 2.41
CA ALA A 213 1.02 6.50 2.85
C ALA A 213 0.22 5.24 3.18
N THR A 214 0.89 4.10 3.07
CA THR A 214 0.45 2.82 3.61
C THR A 214 1.44 2.36 4.67
N ILE A 215 0.90 1.98 5.83
CA ILE A 215 1.63 1.35 6.92
C ILE A 215 1.13 -0.09 7.07
N ILE A 216 2.03 -1.01 7.38
CA ILE A 216 1.71 -2.38 7.74
C ILE A 216 2.25 -2.66 9.13
N PHE A 217 1.37 -3.12 10.01
CA PHE A 217 1.70 -3.58 11.35
C PHE A 217 1.59 -5.10 11.44
N GLU A 218 2.45 -5.74 12.23
CA GLU A 218 2.37 -7.16 12.58
C GLU A 218 2.14 -7.30 14.08
N TYR A 219 1.21 -8.15 14.49
CA TYR A 219 1.00 -8.44 15.91
C TYR A 219 2.19 -9.22 16.47
N GLU A 220 2.68 -8.80 17.64
CA GLU A 220 3.68 -9.55 18.42
C GLU A 220 2.93 -10.41 19.45
N ALA A 221 2.81 -11.70 19.12
CA ALA A 221 2.17 -12.70 19.98
C ALA A 221 3.05 -13.13 21.16
#